data_AF-A0A2G5BJF0-F1
#
_entry.id   AF-A0A2G5BJF0-F1
#
_cell.length_a   1.000
_cell.length_b   1.000
_cell.length_c   1.000
_cell.angle_alpha   90.00
_cell.angle_beta   90.00
_cell.angle_gamma   90.00
#
_symmetry.space_group_name_H-M   'P 1'
#
loop_
_entity.id
_entity.type
_entity.pdbx_description
1 polymer ?
#
loop_
_entity_poly.entity_id
_entity_poly.type
_entity_poly.pdbx_seq_one_letter_code
_entity_poly.pdbx_strand_id
1 'polypeptide(L)'
;MVMLVPPDEDQDMAFSCLFSDPETMKFLKSMMPIKQSSIPKSLLGMINDREFLPPRQIPIDNGHIDIDEPYLIIGCCGLDNIDLDNRCSDASVILDARFWHSGASTEAMYLTLKFGFETLCLHRVGIQTAEDNVDMHGWMENVFGVQVECIKKEALYLGHDEYMDSWEYAIFDHEWYITIKKELRKRRRIKH
;
A
#
# COMPACT_ATOMS: atom_id res chain seq x y z
N MET A 1 11.96 -10.40 5.47
CA MET A 1 10.57 -10.83 5.22
C MET A 1 9.67 -9.72 5.71
N VAL A 2 8.66 -9.30 4.94
CA VAL A 2 7.68 -8.26 5.32
C VAL A 2 6.45 -8.92 5.96
N MET A 3 5.91 -8.31 7.02
CA MET A 3 4.64 -8.71 7.65
C MET A 3 3.61 -7.61 7.52
N LEU A 4 2.34 -7.99 7.36
CA LEU A 4 1.21 -7.09 7.49
C LEU A 4 0.57 -7.34 8.85
N VAL A 5 0.46 -6.28 9.65
CA VAL A 5 -0.17 -6.29 10.97
C VAL A 5 -1.35 -5.33 10.91
N PRO A 6 -2.52 -5.67 11.49
CA PRO A 6 -3.61 -4.72 11.60
C PRO A 6 -3.16 -3.46 12.35
N PRO A 7 -3.66 -2.27 11.96
CA PRO A 7 -3.44 -1.08 12.74
C PRO A 7 -4.05 -1.24 14.14
N ASP A 8 -3.29 -0.88 15.17
CA ASP A 8 -3.72 -0.80 16.56
C ASP A 8 -3.28 0.55 17.17
N GLU A 9 -3.80 0.90 18.35
CA GLU A 9 -3.51 2.19 19.01
C GLU A 9 -2.02 2.38 19.35
N ASP A 10 -1.26 1.29 19.53
CA ASP A 10 0.17 1.37 19.82
C ASP A 10 0.98 1.79 18.57
N GLN A 11 0.40 1.61 17.37
CA GLN A 11 1.02 1.96 16.09
C GLN A 11 0.74 3.40 15.64
N ASP A 12 -0.15 4.13 16.33
CA ASP A 12 -0.54 5.50 15.99
C ASP A 12 0.66 6.44 15.90
N MET A 13 1.67 6.25 16.77
CA MET A 13 2.89 7.06 16.74
C MET A 13 3.75 6.76 15.52
N ALA A 14 3.89 5.49 15.14
CA ALA A 14 4.63 5.08 13.95
C ALA A 14 3.97 5.60 12.67
N PHE A 15 2.64 5.54 12.59
CA PHE A 15 1.88 6.14 11.50
C PHE A 15 2.01 7.66 11.49
N SER A 16 1.91 8.32 12.63
CA SER A 16 2.10 9.77 12.73
C SER A 16 3.49 10.19 12.24
N CYS A 17 4.55 9.44 12.56
CA CYS A 17 5.89 9.70 12.06
C CYS A 17 5.99 9.48 10.55
N LEU A 18 5.45 8.38 10.04
CA LEU A 18 5.42 8.05 8.61
C LEU A 18 4.73 9.16 7.79
N PHE A 19 3.55 9.60 8.23
CA PHE A 19 2.77 10.63 7.54
C PHE A 19 3.29 12.06 7.74
N SER A 20 4.26 12.25 8.65
CA SER A 20 4.92 13.54 8.85
C SER A 20 6.20 13.70 8.04
N ASP A 21 6.75 12.62 7.49
CA ASP A 21 7.97 12.65 6.69
C ASP A 21 7.69 13.21 5.28
N PRO A 22 8.21 14.39 4.91
CA PRO A 22 7.89 15.02 3.64
C PRO A 22 8.35 14.19 2.44
N GLU A 23 9.44 13.42 2.58
CA GLU A 23 9.97 12.60 1.50
C GLU A 23 9.07 11.37 1.24
N THR A 24 8.60 10.71 2.29
CA THR A 24 7.62 9.62 2.24
C THR A 24 6.30 10.09 1.62
N MET A 25 5.85 11.29 1.96
CA MET A 25 4.53 11.80 1.55
C MET A 25 4.51 12.48 0.17
N LYS A 26 5.66 12.71 -0.47
CA LYS A 26 5.75 13.58 -1.65
C LYS A 26 4.86 13.20 -2.84
N PHE A 27 4.50 11.92 -2.97
CA PHE A 27 3.64 11.41 -4.05
C PHE A 27 2.18 11.19 -3.62
N LEU A 28 1.85 11.35 -2.34
CA LEU A 28 0.50 11.13 -1.80
C LEU A 28 -0.32 12.43 -1.86
N LYS A 29 -0.45 12.97 -3.07
CA LYS A 29 -1.02 14.29 -3.33
C LYS A 29 -2.55 14.33 -3.16
N SER A 30 -3.20 13.16 -3.17
CA SER A 30 -4.62 12.96 -2.84
C SER A 30 -4.87 12.75 -1.34
N MET A 31 -3.83 12.47 -0.54
CA MET A 31 -3.95 12.38 0.92
C MET A 31 -3.56 13.72 1.52
N MET A 32 -4.45 14.71 1.44
CA MET A 32 -4.33 15.84 2.37
C MET A 32 -4.53 15.27 3.78
N PRO A 33 -3.60 15.50 4.73
CA PRO A 33 -3.83 15.09 6.10
C PRO A 33 -5.11 15.77 6.61
N ILE A 34 -6.14 14.96 6.87
CA ILE A 34 -7.30 15.40 7.62
C ILE A 34 -6.77 15.67 9.03
N LYS A 35 -6.63 16.96 9.39
CA LYS A 35 -6.26 17.35 10.75
C LYS A 35 -7.19 16.60 11.71
N GLN A 36 -6.65 16.03 12.79
CA GLN A 36 -7.41 15.31 13.82
C GLN A 36 -8.64 16.10 14.33
N SER A 37 -8.58 17.43 14.27
CA SER A 37 -9.68 18.36 14.53
C SER A 37 -10.91 18.19 13.62
N SER A 38 -10.82 17.41 12.56
CA SER A 38 -11.81 17.32 11.47
C SER A 38 -12.55 15.98 11.40
N ILE A 39 -12.25 14.99 12.28
CA ILE A 39 -12.92 13.68 12.33
C ILE A 39 -14.05 13.71 13.38
N PRO A 40 -15.31 13.37 13.03
CA PRO A 40 -16.42 13.29 13.98
C PRO A 40 -16.25 12.12 14.97
N LYS A 41 -16.37 12.39 16.28
CA LYS A 41 -16.23 11.39 17.37
C LYS A 41 -17.14 10.16 17.26
N SER A 42 -18.18 10.22 16.43
CA SER A 42 -19.18 9.15 16.28
C SER A 42 -18.71 7.93 15.47
N LEU A 43 -17.60 8.02 14.72
CA LEU A 43 -17.18 6.97 13.79
C LEU A 43 -16.23 5.91 14.40
N LEU A 44 -15.68 6.15 15.59
CA LEU A 44 -14.66 5.31 16.23
C LEU A 44 -15.18 3.94 16.75
N GLY A 45 -16.49 3.76 16.91
CA GLY A 45 -17.05 2.61 17.64
C GLY A 45 -17.44 1.37 16.82
N MET A 46 -17.02 1.23 15.57
CA MET A 46 -17.60 0.25 14.62
C MET A 46 -16.68 -0.91 14.18
N ILE A 47 -15.50 -1.09 14.77
CA ILE A 47 -14.52 -2.13 14.35
C ILE A 47 -14.60 -3.35 15.29
N ASN A 48 -14.55 -4.59 14.74
CA ASN A 48 -14.71 -5.85 15.48
C ASN A 48 -13.42 -6.68 15.53
N ASP A 49 -12.84 -6.83 16.72
CA ASP A 49 -11.51 -7.38 16.97
C ASP A 49 -11.35 -8.89 16.71
N ARG A 50 -12.44 -9.62 16.44
CA ARG A 50 -12.43 -11.09 16.36
C ARG A 50 -12.00 -11.67 15.00
N GLU A 51 -11.70 -10.83 14.01
CA GLU A 51 -11.46 -11.27 12.63
C GLU A 51 -9.97 -11.48 12.26
N PHE A 52 -9.01 -11.36 13.20
CA PHE A 52 -7.56 -11.31 12.86
C PHE A 52 -6.66 -12.36 13.55
N LEU A 53 -5.57 -12.77 12.88
CA LEU A 53 -4.63 -13.86 13.25
C LEU A 53 -3.32 -13.36 13.93
N PRO A 54 -2.60 -14.18 14.73
CA PRO A 54 -1.44 -13.74 15.54
C PRO A 54 -0.04 -13.72 14.84
N PRO A 55 0.93 -12.91 15.33
CA PRO A 55 2.24 -12.62 14.69
C PRO A 55 3.41 -13.61 14.95
N ARG A 56 4.51 -13.54 14.15
CA ARG A 56 5.78 -14.31 14.29
C ARG A 56 7.05 -13.56 13.81
N GLN A 57 8.24 -13.82 14.39
CA GLN A 57 9.50 -13.02 14.27
C GLN A 57 10.32 -13.14 12.95
N ILE A 58 11.18 -12.13 12.69
CA ILE A 58 12.10 -12.02 11.53
C ILE A 58 13.47 -11.46 11.96
N PRO A 59 14.63 -11.96 11.48
CA PRO A 59 15.94 -11.40 11.81
C PRO A 59 16.33 -10.20 10.93
N ILE A 60 17.02 -9.22 11.50
CA ILE A 60 17.59 -8.03 10.83
C ILE A 60 19.11 -8.10 10.98
N ASP A 61 19.87 -7.90 9.89
CA ASP A 61 21.34 -7.87 9.89
C ASP A 61 21.83 -6.42 9.73
N ASN A 62 22.80 -6.03 10.58
CA ASN A 62 23.60 -4.79 10.55
C ASN A 62 22.98 -3.42 10.97
N GLY A 63 22.42 -3.35 12.18
CA GLY A 63 22.24 -2.08 12.90
C GLY A 63 21.47 -2.28 14.21
N HIS A 64 22.00 -1.74 15.32
CA HIS A 64 21.27 -1.72 16.59
C HIS A 64 20.21 -0.62 16.54
N ILE A 65 18.94 -1.03 16.46
CA ILE A 65 17.78 -0.23 16.84
C ILE A 65 17.31 -0.86 18.15
N ASP A 66 17.38 -0.13 19.26
CA ASP A 66 16.68 -0.52 20.49
C ASP A 66 15.20 -0.27 20.23
N ILE A 67 14.49 -1.35 19.94
CA ILE A 67 13.04 -1.38 19.84
C ILE A 67 12.55 -2.22 21.01
N ASP A 68 11.87 -1.58 21.96
CA ASP A 68 11.04 -2.26 22.96
C ASP A 68 9.83 -2.96 22.29
N GLU A 69 9.66 -2.80 20.97
CA GLU A 69 8.70 -3.50 20.10
C GLU A 69 9.36 -4.64 19.30
N PRO A 70 8.73 -5.81 19.14
CA PRO A 70 9.34 -6.98 18.48
C PRO A 70 9.49 -6.85 16.95
N TYR A 71 9.08 -5.72 16.36
CA TYR A 71 9.15 -5.43 14.94
C TYR A 71 9.28 -3.92 14.70
N LEU A 72 9.85 -3.56 13.55
CA LEU A 72 9.87 -2.18 13.05
C LEU A 72 8.77 -1.98 12.02
N ILE A 73 7.91 -0.98 12.23
CA ILE A 73 6.92 -0.54 11.24
C ILE A 73 7.61 0.36 10.22
N ILE A 74 7.57 -0.06 8.96
CA ILE A 74 8.26 0.63 7.85
C ILE A 74 7.28 1.17 6.80
N GLY A 75 5.98 1.05 7.02
CA GLY A 75 4.95 1.48 6.08
C GLY A 75 3.57 0.85 6.34
N CYS A 76 2.61 1.15 5.46
CA CYS A 76 1.29 0.53 5.40
C CYS A 76 0.92 0.13 3.96
N CYS A 77 -0.01 -0.80 3.85
CA CYS A 77 -0.71 -1.09 2.60
C CYS A 77 -2.12 -1.58 2.90
N GLY A 78 -3.00 -1.54 1.92
CA GLY A 78 -4.39 -1.90 2.13
C GLY A 78 -5.18 -2.06 0.86
N LEU A 79 -6.43 -2.49 1.05
CA LEU A 79 -7.48 -2.39 0.05
C LEU A 79 -8.49 -1.34 0.51
N ASP A 80 -8.79 -0.40 -0.37
CA ASP A 80 -9.72 0.69 -0.18
C ASP A 80 -10.90 0.51 -1.16
N ASN A 81 -12.03 1.18 -0.91
CA ASN A 81 -13.21 1.18 -1.80
C ASN A 81 -13.70 -0.23 -2.22
N ILE A 82 -13.70 -1.18 -1.29
CA ILE A 82 -14.11 -2.56 -1.58
C ILE A 82 -15.60 -2.62 -1.91
N ASP A 83 -15.90 -3.06 -3.13
CA ASP A 83 -17.24 -3.37 -3.63
C ASP A 83 -17.32 -4.87 -3.94
N LEU A 84 -18.01 -5.63 -3.08
CA LEU A 84 -18.11 -7.09 -3.22
C LEU A 84 -19.12 -7.51 -4.30
N ASP A 85 -20.07 -6.65 -4.65
CA ASP A 85 -21.07 -6.95 -5.69
C ASP A 85 -20.42 -6.84 -7.08
N ASN A 86 -19.68 -5.76 -7.30
CA ASN A 86 -18.87 -5.56 -8.51
C ASN A 86 -17.52 -6.29 -8.46
N ARG A 87 -17.17 -6.86 -7.30
CA ARG A 87 -15.92 -7.57 -7.03
C ARG A 87 -14.70 -6.72 -7.39
N CYS A 88 -14.67 -5.48 -6.94
CA CYS A 88 -13.53 -4.58 -7.16
C CYS A 88 -13.11 -3.85 -5.89
N SER A 89 -11.88 -3.33 -5.90
CA SER A 89 -11.33 -2.46 -4.88
C SER A 89 -10.18 -1.64 -5.46
N ASP A 90 -9.63 -0.72 -4.67
CA ASP A 90 -8.35 -0.06 -4.93
C ASP A 90 -7.30 -0.57 -3.95
N ALA A 91 -6.03 -0.62 -4.33
CA ALA A 91 -4.93 -0.99 -3.45
C ALA A 91 -3.95 0.16 -3.30
N SER A 92 -3.48 0.34 -2.07
CA SER A 92 -2.51 1.37 -1.70
C SER A 92 -1.31 0.75 -1.00
N VAL A 93 -0.14 1.36 -1.17
CA VAL A 93 1.09 1.04 -0.41
C VAL A 93 1.86 2.33 -0.17
N ILE A 94 2.26 2.52 1.08
CA ILE A 94 3.07 3.63 1.55
C ILE A 94 4.20 3.00 2.33
N LEU A 95 5.43 3.34 1.96
CA LEU A 95 6.62 2.84 2.61
C LEU A 95 7.48 4.04 3.00
N ASP A 96 8.06 4.00 4.18
CA ASP A 96 9.05 4.97 4.62
C ASP A 96 10.17 5.07 3.57
N ALA A 97 10.54 6.30 3.22
CA ALA A 97 11.50 6.60 2.16
C ALA A 97 12.84 5.85 2.31
N ARG A 98 13.28 5.61 3.55
CA ARG A 98 14.54 4.88 3.84
C ARG A 98 14.51 3.43 3.38
N PHE A 99 13.32 2.86 3.19
CA PHE A 99 13.12 1.47 2.78
C PHE A 99 12.68 1.33 1.32
N TRP A 100 12.60 2.43 0.56
CA TRP A 100 12.38 2.34 -0.87
C TRP A 100 13.45 1.50 -1.55
N HIS A 101 13.09 0.84 -2.65
CA HIS A 101 13.99 -0.07 -3.39
C HIS A 101 14.47 -1.33 -2.62
N SER A 102 14.11 -1.51 -1.35
CA SER A 102 14.40 -2.74 -0.59
C SER A 102 13.63 -3.97 -1.13
N GLY A 103 12.55 -3.71 -1.86
CA GLY A 103 11.57 -4.71 -2.29
C GLY A 103 10.45 -4.96 -1.28
N ALA A 104 10.42 -4.24 -0.17
CA ALA A 104 9.36 -4.36 0.83
C ALA A 104 7.97 -4.00 0.27
N SER A 105 7.85 -2.95 -0.54
CA SER A 105 6.58 -2.60 -1.22
C SER A 105 6.07 -3.73 -2.11
N THR A 106 6.96 -4.45 -2.80
CA THR A 106 6.60 -5.62 -3.62
C THR A 106 6.07 -6.77 -2.77
N GLU A 107 6.68 -7.03 -1.60
CA GLU A 107 6.17 -8.07 -0.69
C GLU A 107 4.82 -7.68 -0.10
N ALA A 108 4.67 -6.42 0.34
CA ALA A 108 3.44 -5.87 0.89
C ALA A 108 2.30 -5.94 -0.13
N MET A 109 2.50 -5.40 -1.33
CA MET A 109 1.50 -5.42 -2.41
C MET A 109 1.16 -6.83 -2.87
N TYR A 110 2.13 -7.77 -2.92
CA TYR A 110 1.82 -9.18 -3.19
C TYR A 110 0.84 -9.76 -2.17
N LEU A 111 1.02 -9.48 -0.88
CA LEU A 111 0.13 -9.96 0.18
C LEU A 111 -1.25 -9.29 0.08
N THR A 112 -1.30 -7.99 -0.19
CA THR A 112 -2.55 -7.24 -0.42
C THR A 112 -3.35 -7.82 -1.60
N LEU A 113 -2.71 -7.99 -2.76
CA LEU A 113 -3.36 -8.56 -3.94
C LEU A 113 -3.77 -10.02 -3.72
N LYS A 114 -2.94 -10.81 -3.02
CA LYS A 114 -3.30 -12.18 -2.66
C LYS A 114 -4.57 -12.20 -1.81
N PHE A 115 -4.70 -11.31 -0.83
CA PHE A 115 -5.91 -11.20 -0.02
C PHE A 115 -7.12 -10.81 -0.88
N GLY A 116 -6.99 -9.77 -1.71
CA GLY A 116 -8.06 -9.31 -2.61
C GLY A 116 -8.54 -10.40 -3.57
N PHE A 117 -7.64 -11.04 -4.32
CA PHE A 117 -8.02 -12.03 -5.34
C PHE A 117 -8.35 -13.41 -4.77
N GLU A 118 -7.63 -13.88 -3.74
CA GLU A 118 -7.76 -15.27 -3.26
C GLU A 118 -8.68 -15.40 -2.05
N THR A 119 -8.84 -14.34 -1.25
CA THR A 119 -9.69 -14.38 -0.05
C THR A 119 -11.02 -13.67 -0.30
N LEU A 120 -10.97 -12.45 -0.82
CA LEU A 120 -12.18 -11.69 -1.15
C LEU A 120 -12.77 -12.04 -2.52
N CYS A 121 -12.08 -12.89 -3.29
CA CYS A 121 -12.50 -13.30 -4.63
C CYS A 121 -12.79 -12.09 -5.54
N LEU A 122 -12.05 -10.99 -5.40
CA LEU A 122 -12.21 -9.83 -6.28
C LEU A 122 -11.89 -10.21 -7.73
N HIS A 123 -12.54 -9.52 -8.66
CA HIS A 123 -12.27 -9.59 -10.09
C HIS A 123 -11.22 -8.54 -10.51
N ARG A 124 -11.21 -7.37 -9.87
CA ARG A 124 -10.37 -6.22 -10.24
C ARG A 124 -9.79 -5.52 -9.02
N VAL A 125 -8.53 -5.11 -9.10
CA VAL A 125 -7.91 -4.20 -8.13
C VAL A 125 -7.28 -3.02 -8.86
N GLY A 126 -7.74 -1.81 -8.57
CA GLY A 126 -7.18 -0.55 -9.08
C GLY A 126 -5.97 -0.09 -8.28
N ILE A 127 -5.06 0.64 -8.92
CA ILE A 127 -3.93 1.30 -8.26
C ILE A 127 -3.77 2.69 -8.87
N GLN A 128 -3.79 3.70 -8.00
CA GLN A 128 -3.65 5.10 -8.39
C GLN A 128 -2.26 5.64 -8.05
N THR A 129 -1.69 6.48 -8.90
CA THR A 129 -0.48 7.23 -8.60
C THR A 129 -0.39 8.58 -9.33
N ALA A 130 0.40 9.49 -8.77
CA ALA A 130 0.73 10.78 -9.35
C ALA A 130 1.57 10.67 -10.63
N GLU A 131 1.36 11.56 -11.61
CA GLU A 131 2.09 11.56 -12.90
C GLU A 131 3.62 11.67 -12.76
N ASP A 132 4.12 12.30 -11.69
CA ASP A 132 5.55 12.49 -11.43
C ASP A 132 6.17 11.37 -10.59
N ASN A 133 5.39 10.36 -10.19
CA ASN A 133 5.86 9.19 -9.47
C ASN A 133 6.40 8.13 -10.44
N VAL A 134 7.49 8.48 -11.12
CA VAL A 134 8.14 7.65 -12.15
C VAL A 134 8.53 6.26 -11.63
N ASP A 135 8.96 6.17 -10.37
CA ASP A 135 9.33 4.90 -9.75
C ASP A 135 8.13 3.95 -9.63
N MET A 136 6.95 4.47 -9.27
CA MET A 136 5.71 3.69 -9.23
C MET A 136 5.29 3.24 -10.63
N HIS A 137 5.39 4.12 -11.65
CA HIS A 137 5.09 3.75 -13.04
C HIS A 137 5.98 2.60 -13.50
N GLY A 138 7.29 2.75 -13.31
CA GLY A 138 8.27 1.72 -13.64
C GLY A 138 8.04 0.44 -12.86
N TRP A 139 7.63 0.51 -11.59
CA TRP A 139 7.31 -0.65 -10.77
C TRP A 139 6.07 -1.39 -11.27
N MET A 140 4.98 -0.69 -11.58
CA MET A 140 3.77 -1.27 -12.16
C MET A 140 4.05 -1.96 -13.50
N GLU A 141 4.80 -1.29 -14.38
CA GLU A 141 5.07 -1.79 -15.72
C GLU A 141 6.12 -2.91 -15.75
N ASN A 142 7.21 -2.81 -14.98
CA ASN A 142 8.32 -3.74 -15.07
C ASN A 142 8.29 -4.87 -14.04
N VAL A 143 7.57 -4.69 -12.92
CA VAL A 143 7.46 -5.71 -11.86
C VAL A 143 6.13 -6.44 -11.93
N PHE A 144 5.01 -5.72 -12.08
CA PHE A 144 3.69 -6.33 -12.23
C PHE A 144 3.33 -6.63 -13.68
N GLY A 145 3.98 -5.98 -14.66
CA GLY A 145 3.73 -6.26 -16.08
C GLY A 145 2.41 -5.70 -16.59
N VAL A 146 1.85 -4.68 -15.90
CA VAL A 146 0.60 -4.02 -16.30
C VAL A 146 0.88 -2.68 -16.95
N GLN A 147 -0.06 -2.19 -17.75
CA GLN A 147 0.05 -0.90 -18.42
C GLN A 147 -0.93 0.09 -17.79
N VAL A 148 -0.69 1.39 -18.02
CA VAL A 148 -1.65 2.42 -17.63
C VAL A 148 -2.99 2.16 -18.34
N GLU A 149 -4.06 2.14 -17.56
CA GLU A 149 -5.41 1.93 -18.07
C GLU A 149 -6.09 3.27 -18.38
N CYS A 150 -5.87 4.27 -17.51
CA CYS A 150 -6.45 5.59 -17.64
C CYS A 150 -5.49 6.67 -17.11
N ILE A 151 -5.50 7.83 -17.76
CA ILE A 151 -4.90 9.06 -17.24
C ILE A 151 -6.04 10.04 -17.00
N LYS A 152 -6.32 10.36 -15.74
CA LYS A 152 -7.30 11.37 -15.36
C LYS A 152 -6.60 12.73 -15.34
N LYS A 153 -6.93 13.58 -16.32
CA LYS A 153 -6.36 14.93 -16.46
C LYS A 153 -6.73 15.81 -15.26
N GLU A 154 -5.75 16.53 -14.71
CA GLU A 154 -5.95 17.51 -13.63
C GLU A 154 -6.71 16.96 -12.41
N ALA A 155 -6.57 15.66 -12.13
CA ALA A 155 -7.33 14.97 -11.08
C ALA A 155 -6.73 15.13 -9.67
N LEU A 156 -5.46 15.53 -9.57
CA LEU A 156 -4.75 15.72 -8.30
C LEU A 156 -4.52 17.21 -8.06
N TYR A 157 -5.07 17.76 -6.98
CA TYR A 157 -4.87 19.15 -6.59
C TYR A 157 -3.60 19.30 -5.75
N LEU A 158 -2.68 20.16 -6.20
CA LEU A 158 -1.37 20.38 -5.56
C LEU A 158 -1.37 21.56 -4.57
N GLY A 159 -2.46 22.33 -4.52
CA GLY A 159 -2.49 23.63 -3.87
C GLY A 159 -2.27 24.77 -4.86
N HIS A 160 -2.61 26.01 -4.46
CA HIS A 160 -2.36 27.22 -5.25
C HIS A 160 -2.90 27.20 -6.70
N ASP A 161 -4.09 26.63 -6.91
CA ASP A 161 -4.70 26.44 -8.24
C ASP A 161 -3.87 25.58 -9.22
N GLU A 162 -2.91 24.82 -8.71
CA GLU A 162 -2.13 23.86 -9.50
C GLU A 162 -2.76 22.46 -9.42
N TYR A 163 -2.85 21.81 -10.58
CA TYR A 163 -3.40 20.47 -10.74
C TYR A 163 -2.44 19.61 -11.54
N MET A 164 -2.58 18.30 -11.36
CA MET A 164 -1.71 17.30 -11.97
C MET A 164 -2.51 16.07 -12.38
N ASP A 165 -2.03 15.32 -13.37
CA ASP A 165 -2.72 14.11 -13.78
C ASP A 165 -2.57 12.98 -12.75
N SER A 166 -3.60 12.14 -12.70
CA SER A 166 -3.58 10.86 -11.99
C SER A 166 -3.45 9.72 -13.00
N TRP A 167 -2.45 8.87 -12.79
CA TRP A 167 -2.25 7.65 -13.56
C TRP A 167 -2.91 6.48 -12.83
N GLU A 168 -3.74 5.74 -13.56
CA GLU A 168 -4.55 4.66 -13.03
C GLU A 168 -4.13 3.35 -13.70
N TYR A 169 -3.81 2.36 -12.86
CA TYR A 169 -3.52 1.00 -13.25
C TYR A 169 -4.61 0.08 -12.73
N ALA A 170 -4.72 -1.10 -13.33
CA ALA A 170 -5.58 -2.16 -12.84
C ALA A 170 -4.90 -3.52 -12.98
N ILE A 171 -5.20 -4.40 -12.04
CA ILE A 171 -4.87 -5.82 -12.11
C ILE A 171 -6.19 -6.58 -12.08
N PHE A 172 -6.34 -7.52 -13.00
CA PHE A 172 -7.49 -8.41 -13.04
C PHE A 172 -7.16 -9.80 -12.48
N ASP A 173 -8.18 -10.50 -11.99
CA ASP A 173 -8.05 -11.84 -11.41
C ASP A 173 -7.34 -12.83 -12.35
N HIS A 174 -7.69 -12.84 -13.63
CA HIS A 174 -7.07 -13.71 -14.62
C HIS A 174 -5.58 -13.40 -14.82
N GLU A 175 -5.15 -12.14 -14.79
CA GLU A 175 -3.74 -11.77 -14.85
C GLU A 175 -2.99 -12.19 -13.59
N TRP A 176 -3.63 -12.03 -12.43
CA TRP A 176 -3.12 -12.49 -11.14
C TRP A 176 -2.82 -13.99 -11.16
N TYR A 177 -3.81 -14.80 -11.54
CA TYR A 177 -3.70 -16.26 -11.50
C TYR A 177 -2.81 -16.84 -12.59
N ILE A 178 -2.76 -16.24 -13.78
CA ILE A 178 -1.98 -16.76 -14.92
C ILE A 178 -0.51 -16.36 -14.82
N THR A 179 -0.23 -15.08 -14.54
CA THR A 179 1.11 -14.50 -14.73
C THR A 179 1.67 -13.87 -13.46
N ILE A 180 0.98 -12.87 -12.89
CA ILE A 180 1.56 -11.94 -11.90
C ILE A 180 1.99 -12.69 -10.63
N LYS A 181 1.12 -13.51 -10.05
CA LYS A 181 1.43 -14.29 -8.84
C LYS A 181 2.69 -15.14 -9.02
N LYS A 182 2.85 -15.77 -10.19
CA LYS A 182 3.98 -16.65 -10.50
C LYS A 182 5.28 -15.86 -10.59
N GLU A 183 5.27 -14.74 -11.31
CA GLU A 183 6.46 -13.89 -11.48
C GLU A 183 6.90 -13.25 -10.15
N LEU A 184 5.96 -12.75 -9.34
CA LEU A 184 6.28 -12.21 -8.02
C LEU A 184 6.87 -13.28 -7.09
N ARG A 185 6.34 -14.51 -7.11
CA ARG A 185 6.90 -15.62 -6.30
C ARG A 185 8.31 -16.01 -6.73
N LYS A 186 8.63 -15.97 -8.03
CA LYS A 186 10.00 -16.23 -8.51
C LYS A 186 10.96 -15.16 -8.00
N ARG A 187 10.59 -13.88 -8.08
CA ARG A 187 11.40 -12.76 -7.60
C ARG A 187 11.69 -12.85 -6.09
N ARG A 188 10.73 -13.33 -5.29
CA ARG A 188 10.92 -13.56 -3.85
C ARG A 188 11.91 -14.70 -3.55
N ARG A 189 11.94 -15.75 -4.37
CA ARG A 189 12.84 -16.90 -4.18
C ARG A 189 14.31 -16.61 -4.49
N ILE A 190 14.61 -15.55 -5.26
CA ILE A 190 15.98 -15.18 -5.64
C ILE A 190 16.70 -14.40 -4.51
N LYS A 191 15.97 -13.93 -3.50
CA LYS A 191 16.51 -13.14 -2.38
C LYS A 191 16.90 -13.98 -1.13
N HIS A 192 17.03 -15.30 -1.27
CA HIS A 192 17.50 -16.24 -0.25
C HIS A 192 18.58 -17.14 -0.84
#